data_AF-W2X5F9-F1
#
_entry.id   AF-W2X5F9-F1
#
_cell.length_a   1.000
_cell.length_b   1.000
_cell.length_c   1.000
_cell.angle_alpha   90.00
_cell.angle_beta   90.00
_cell.angle_gamma   90.00
#
_symmetry.space_group_name_H-M   'P 1'
#
loop_
_entity.id
_entity.type
_entity.pdbx_description
1 polymer ?
#
loop_
_entity_poly.entity_id
_entity_poly.type
_entity_poly.pdbx_seq_one_letter_code
_entity_poly.pdbx_strand_id
1 'polypeptide(L)'
;MKHEGFSGFFKGMTSPVVGSAATNAVMFAVYERTLKMIDDNAENPTLKSVFYAGAVGGFWQTVPLAPAELIKCRLQVQDGRRSSQYRGPMDCIRHIFKARGTPGLFLGFTCTLWREVPSFAVYFWLYEYTKRTMIDGNISPTTSMLTAGGVAGVASWVVSYPFDVIKSAIQTLPVNHKPGEHKIAYQARQLYRIGGWRIFFSGLGTACLRAFPSNAVTFYAYEKSSDLLKNAIRD
;
A
#
# COMPACT_ATOMS: atom_id res chain seq x y z
N MET A 1 21.94 18.15 -2.66
CA MET A 1 22.18 17.75 -1.25
C MET A 1 22.82 18.83 -0.36
N LYS A 2 23.00 20.09 -0.79
CA LYS A 2 23.71 21.12 0.03
C LYS A 2 22.86 22.27 0.61
N HIS A 3 21.53 22.29 0.46
CA HIS A 3 20.72 23.44 0.91
C HIS A 3 19.52 23.15 1.81
N GLU A 4 19.25 21.90 2.18
CA GLU A 4 18.26 21.59 3.20
C GLU A 4 18.89 20.61 4.20
N GLY A 5 19.03 21.01 5.46
CA GLY A 5 19.62 20.16 6.50
C GLY A 5 18.77 18.93 6.83
N PHE A 6 19.06 18.24 7.94
CA PHE A 6 18.32 17.04 8.38
C PHE A 6 16.80 17.26 8.51
N SER A 7 16.36 18.49 8.83
CA SER A 7 14.94 18.90 8.86
C SER A 7 14.26 18.92 7.47
N GLY A 8 15.02 19.11 6.39
CA GLY A 8 14.52 19.04 5.01
C GLY A 8 13.96 17.66 4.65
N PHE A 9 14.52 16.58 5.20
CA PHE A 9 14.03 15.22 5.00
C PHE A 9 12.63 14.99 5.58
N PHE A 10 12.24 15.72 6.63
CA PHE A 10 10.93 15.59 7.27
C PHE A 10 9.92 16.62 6.76
N LYS A 11 10.38 17.67 6.06
CA LYS A 11 9.54 18.73 5.52
C LYS A 11 8.71 18.16 4.35
N GLY A 12 7.40 18.07 4.56
CA GLY A 12 6.48 17.49 3.58
C GLY A 12 6.10 16.02 3.82
N MET A 13 6.67 15.34 4.83
CA MET A 13 6.25 13.97 5.19
C MET A 13 4.90 13.91 5.93
N THR A 14 4.46 15.01 6.52
CA THR A 14 3.19 15.09 7.27
C THR A 14 1.97 14.80 6.38
N SER A 15 1.92 15.35 5.17
CA SER A 15 0.80 15.13 4.25
C SER A 15 0.69 13.66 3.78
N PRO A 16 1.79 12.99 3.37
CA PRO A 16 1.79 11.54 3.15
C PRO A 16 1.37 10.73 4.37
N VAL A 17 1.88 11.04 5.56
CA VAL A 17 1.56 10.30 6.80
C VAL A 17 0.08 10.44 7.16
N VAL A 18 -0.47 11.65 7.15
CA VAL A 18 -1.89 11.89 7.44
C VAL A 18 -2.78 11.21 6.40
N GLY A 19 -2.41 11.27 5.11
CA GLY A 19 -3.15 10.59 4.05
C GLY A 19 -3.12 9.07 4.19
N SER A 20 -1.97 8.49 4.55
CA SER A 20 -1.85 7.05 4.81
C SER A 20 -2.61 6.64 6.08
N ALA A 21 -2.60 7.46 7.13
CA ALA A 21 -3.39 7.20 8.34
C ALA A 21 -4.90 7.20 8.06
N ALA A 22 -5.38 8.18 7.28
CA ALA A 22 -6.79 8.26 6.90
C ALA A 22 -7.24 7.06 6.05
N THR A 23 -6.43 6.65 5.07
CA THR A 23 -6.74 5.48 4.22
C THR A 23 -6.69 4.17 5.01
N ASN A 24 -5.70 4.00 5.90
CA ASN A 24 -5.63 2.84 6.79
C ASN A 24 -6.78 2.84 7.82
N ALA A 25 -7.24 4.00 8.29
CA ALA A 25 -8.40 4.07 9.18
C ALA A 25 -9.68 3.57 8.49
N VAL A 26 -9.89 3.93 7.22
CA VAL A 26 -10.99 3.38 6.42
C VAL A 26 -10.87 1.86 6.31
N MET A 27 -9.66 1.34 6.06
CA MET A 27 -9.40 -0.09 5.99
C MET A 27 -9.81 -0.82 7.26
N PHE A 28 -9.28 -0.40 8.42
CA PHE A 28 -9.57 -1.06 9.69
C PHE A 28 -11.04 -0.92 10.09
N ALA A 29 -11.66 0.25 9.86
CA ALA A 29 -13.08 0.43 10.16
C ALA A 29 -13.99 -0.49 9.33
N VAL A 30 -13.69 -0.65 8.03
CA VAL A 30 -14.43 -1.55 7.15
C VAL A 30 -14.13 -3.01 7.48
N TYR A 31 -12.87 -3.34 7.74
CA TYR A 31 -12.45 -4.67 8.16
C TYR A 31 -13.22 -5.13 9.41
N GLU A 32 -13.23 -4.32 10.48
CA GLU A 32 -13.94 -4.64 11.73
C GLU A 32 -15.45 -4.81 11.53
N ARG A 33 -16.08 -3.92 10.75
CA ARG A 33 -17.51 -4.03 10.43
C ARG A 33 -17.82 -5.29 9.65
N THR A 34 -16.99 -5.61 8.65
CA THR A 34 -17.16 -6.79 7.81
C THR A 34 -16.97 -8.06 8.64
N LEU A 35 -15.98 -8.08 9.53
CA LEU A 35 -15.72 -9.22 10.41
C LEU A 35 -16.92 -9.48 11.33
N LYS A 36 -17.48 -8.44 11.95
CA LYS A 36 -18.68 -8.52 12.81
C LYS A 36 -19.96 -8.95 12.06
N MET A 37 -20.00 -8.76 10.74
CA MET A 37 -21.14 -9.18 9.91
C MET A 37 -21.01 -10.63 9.42
N ILE A 38 -19.79 -11.14 9.28
CA ILE A 38 -19.51 -12.46 8.71
C ILE A 38 -19.29 -13.51 9.79
N ASP A 39 -18.78 -13.12 10.96
CA ASP A 39 -18.40 -14.04 12.03
C ASP A 39 -19.05 -13.62 13.36
N ASP A 40 -19.82 -14.54 13.94
CA ASP A 40 -20.46 -14.33 15.24
C ASP A 40 -19.44 -14.33 16.39
N ASN A 41 -18.26 -14.94 16.20
CA ASN A 41 -17.17 -14.97 17.18
C ASN A 41 -16.05 -13.99 16.79
N ALA A 42 -16.30 -12.70 17.06
CA ALA A 42 -15.32 -11.64 16.78
C ALA A 42 -13.99 -11.78 17.55
N GLU A 43 -13.95 -12.52 18.66
CA GLU A 43 -12.72 -12.76 19.44
C GLU A 43 -11.74 -13.72 18.76
N ASN A 44 -12.25 -14.71 18.02
CA ASN A 44 -11.44 -15.70 17.31
C ASN A 44 -11.99 -15.95 15.90
N PRO A 45 -11.87 -14.97 15.00
CA PRO A 45 -12.51 -15.03 13.69
C PRO A 45 -11.98 -16.20 12.86
N THR A 46 -12.81 -16.80 12.02
CA THR A 46 -12.35 -17.84 11.10
C THR A 46 -11.37 -17.25 10.09
N LEU A 47 -10.31 -17.99 9.70
CA LEU A 47 -9.35 -17.52 8.70
C LEU A 47 -10.01 -17.09 7.38
N LYS A 48 -11.11 -17.75 6.99
CA LYS A 48 -11.93 -17.36 5.83
C LYS A 48 -12.58 -15.99 6.04
N SER A 49 -13.16 -15.73 7.20
CA SER A 49 -13.76 -14.44 7.57
C SER A 49 -12.72 -13.32 7.51
N VAL A 50 -11.51 -13.57 8.03
CA VAL A 50 -10.38 -12.62 7.98
C VAL A 50 -9.94 -12.34 6.54
N PHE A 51 -9.86 -13.36 5.69
CA PHE A 51 -9.53 -13.20 4.27
C PHE A 51 -10.57 -12.32 3.54
N TYR A 52 -11.87 -12.61 3.70
CA TYR A 52 -12.93 -11.84 3.07
C TYR A 52 -13.04 -10.42 3.63
N ALA A 53 -12.91 -10.25 4.95
CA ALA A 53 -12.88 -8.92 5.57
C ALA A 53 -11.69 -8.10 5.07
N GLY A 54 -10.52 -8.73 4.90
CA GLY A 54 -9.34 -8.12 4.28
C GLY A 54 -9.60 -7.68 2.83
N ALA A 55 -10.25 -8.52 2.03
CA ALA A 55 -10.61 -8.20 0.64
C ALA A 55 -11.59 -7.01 0.55
N VAL A 56 -12.65 -7.03 1.35
CA VAL A 56 -13.68 -5.97 1.39
C VAL A 56 -13.09 -4.66 1.89
N GLY A 57 -12.27 -4.71 2.94
CA GLY A 57 -11.54 -3.56 3.42
C GLY A 57 -10.64 -2.96 2.32
N GLY A 58 -9.87 -3.80 1.63
CA GLY A 58 -8.97 -3.38 0.56
C GLY A 58 -9.71 -2.68 -0.58
N PHE A 59 -10.91 -3.14 -0.92
CA PHE A 59 -11.78 -2.49 -1.90
C PHE A 59 -12.17 -1.07 -1.47
N TRP A 60 -12.67 -0.92 -0.24
CA TRP A 60 -13.13 0.37 0.26
C TRP A 60 -11.99 1.35 0.52
N GLN A 61 -10.83 0.87 0.96
CA GLN A 61 -9.60 1.68 1.06
C GLN A 61 -9.18 2.22 -0.30
N THR A 62 -9.37 1.44 -1.38
CA THR A 62 -8.93 1.83 -2.73
C THR A 62 -9.64 3.08 -3.26
N VAL A 63 -10.88 3.33 -2.83
CA VAL A 63 -11.70 4.47 -3.31
C VAL A 63 -11.04 5.83 -3.03
N PRO A 64 -10.68 6.19 -1.78
CA PRO A 64 -9.93 7.42 -1.50
C PRO A 64 -8.45 7.33 -1.90
N LEU A 65 -7.86 6.12 -1.88
CA LEU A 65 -6.45 5.92 -2.17
C LEU A 65 -6.10 6.18 -3.65
N ALA A 66 -6.91 5.67 -4.58
CA ALA A 66 -6.61 5.72 -6.00
C ALA A 66 -6.39 7.14 -6.57
N PRO A 67 -7.26 8.14 -6.33
CA PRO A 67 -7.00 9.50 -6.80
C PRO A 67 -5.78 10.12 -6.11
N ALA A 68 -5.58 9.86 -4.80
CA ALA A 68 -4.44 10.38 -4.06
C ALA A 68 -3.10 9.82 -4.58
N GLU A 69 -3.04 8.52 -4.88
CA GLU A 69 -1.87 7.88 -5.49
C GLU A 69 -1.61 8.41 -6.90
N LEU A 70 -2.64 8.57 -7.73
CA LEU A 70 -2.48 9.11 -9.08
C LEU A 70 -1.84 10.51 -9.07
N ILE A 71 -2.29 11.39 -8.16
CA ILE A 71 -1.74 12.73 -8.01
C ILE A 71 -0.28 12.67 -7.54
N LYS A 72 0.01 11.85 -6.52
CA LYS A 72 1.37 11.65 -6.00
C LYS A 72 2.32 11.14 -7.09
N CYS A 73 1.94 10.10 -7.84
CA CYS A 73 2.76 9.54 -8.91
C CYS A 73 3.06 10.56 -10.01
N ARG A 74 2.06 11.37 -10.43
CA ARG A 74 2.28 12.41 -11.45
C ARG A 74 3.23 13.51 -11.00
N LEU A 75 3.14 13.94 -9.75
CA LEU A 75 4.06 14.92 -9.19
C LEU A 75 5.48 14.36 -9.10
N GLN A 76 5.63 13.11 -8.64
CA GLN A 76 6.94 12.45 -8.55
C GLN A 76 7.61 12.26 -9.93
N VAL A 77 6.83 11.92 -10.96
CA VAL A 77 7.35 11.81 -12.34
C VAL A 77 7.77 13.17 -12.90
N GLN A 78 7.10 14.25 -12.50
CA GLN A 78 7.44 15.60 -12.92
C GLN A 78 8.72 16.12 -12.27
N ASP A 79 8.96 15.85 -10.98
CA ASP A 79 10.16 16.34 -10.29
C ASP A 79 11.45 15.82 -10.94
N GLY A 80 11.38 14.74 -11.73
CA GLY A 80 12.47 14.25 -12.57
C GLY A 80 12.65 14.97 -13.92
N ARG A 81 11.80 15.94 -14.28
CA ARG A 81 11.84 16.68 -15.56
C ARG A 81 12.34 18.11 -15.38
N ARG A 82 13.04 18.63 -16.40
CA ARG A 82 13.54 20.03 -16.44
C ARG A 82 12.43 21.09 -16.42
N SER A 83 11.19 20.72 -16.78
CA SER A 83 10.03 21.61 -16.75
C SER A 83 8.97 21.09 -15.78
N SER A 84 8.59 21.93 -14.84
CA SER A 84 7.50 21.68 -13.89
C SER A 84 6.16 21.89 -14.60
N GLN A 85 5.45 20.79 -14.87
CA GLN A 85 4.13 20.81 -15.53
C GLN A 85 2.98 21.19 -14.58
N TYR A 86 3.17 21.02 -13.27
CA TYR A 86 2.20 21.20 -12.19
C TYR A 86 2.86 21.99 -11.07
N ARG A 87 2.23 23.09 -10.63
CA ARG A 87 2.73 23.91 -9.51
C ARG A 87 2.52 23.25 -8.15
N GLY A 88 1.74 22.18 -8.08
CA GLY A 88 1.47 21.40 -6.88
C GLY A 88 0.28 20.45 -7.03
N PRO A 89 -0.14 19.76 -5.95
CA PRO A 89 -1.22 18.77 -5.98
C PRO A 89 -2.55 19.33 -6.48
N MET A 90 -2.96 20.52 -6.01
CA MET A 90 -4.23 21.14 -6.41
C MET A 90 -4.23 21.57 -7.88
N ASP A 91 -3.07 21.99 -8.40
CA ASP A 91 -2.90 22.35 -9.80
C ASP A 91 -2.97 21.11 -10.70
N CYS A 92 -2.36 20.01 -10.26
CA CYS A 92 -2.48 18.70 -10.90
C CYS A 92 -3.93 18.22 -10.97
N ILE A 93 -4.68 18.31 -9.86
CA ILE A 93 -6.12 17.98 -9.83
C ILE A 93 -6.90 18.81 -10.85
N ARG A 94 -6.72 20.13 -10.85
CA ARG A 94 -7.41 21.05 -11.78
C ARG A 94 -7.09 20.71 -13.23
N HIS A 95 -5.83 20.43 -13.54
CA HIS A 95 -5.41 20.03 -14.88
C HIS A 95 -6.05 18.71 -15.33
N ILE A 96 -6.09 17.69 -14.45
CA ILE A 96 -6.73 16.41 -14.75
C ILE A 96 -8.23 16.59 -14.97
N PHE A 97 -8.87 17.34 -14.08
CA PHE A 97 -10.31 17.58 -14.14
C PHE A 97 -10.71 18.33 -15.41
N LYS A 98 -9.95 19.36 -15.82
CA LYS A 98 -10.19 20.07 -17.09
C LYS A 98 -9.96 19.19 -18.33
N ALA A 99 -9.01 18.26 -18.28
CA ALA A 99 -8.65 17.44 -19.44
C ALA A 99 -9.55 16.22 -19.64
N ARG A 100 -9.97 15.55 -18.56
CA ARG A 100 -10.69 14.26 -18.61
C ARG A 100 -11.86 14.14 -17.62
N GLY A 101 -12.20 15.21 -16.90
CA GLY A 101 -13.27 15.19 -15.90
C GLY A 101 -12.99 14.27 -14.71
N THR A 102 -14.05 13.84 -14.03
CA THR A 102 -13.98 12.92 -12.89
C THR A 102 -13.38 11.55 -13.22
N PRO A 103 -13.62 10.91 -14.40
CA PRO A 103 -13.00 9.63 -14.72
C PRO A 103 -11.47 9.72 -14.83
N GLY A 104 -10.95 10.90 -15.16
CA GLY A 104 -9.51 11.16 -15.22
C GLY A 104 -8.79 10.99 -13.88
N LEU A 105 -9.47 11.28 -12.75
CA LEU A 105 -8.92 11.11 -11.40
C LEU A 105 -8.87 9.65 -10.95
N PHE A 106 -9.69 8.78 -11.57
CA PHE A 106 -9.72 7.34 -11.31
C PHE A 106 -8.95 6.54 -12.38
N LEU A 107 -8.06 7.19 -13.13
CA LEU A 107 -7.21 6.49 -14.10
C LEU A 107 -6.31 5.48 -13.39
N GLY A 108 -6.43 4.20 -13.76
CA GLY A 108 -5.73 3.10 -13.11
C GLY A 108 -6.45 2.51 -11.90
N PHE A 109 -7.64 2.98 -11.55
CA PHE A 109 -8.43 2.48 -10.41
C PHE A 109 -8.62 0.97 -10.43
N THR A 110 -8.97 0.38 -11.58
CA THR A 110 -9.11 -1.08 -11.73
C THR A 110 -7.79 -1.80 -11.42
N CYS A 111 -6.65 -1.24 -11.82
CA CYS A 111 -5.34 -1.82 -11.53
C CYS A 111 -4.98 -1.69 -10.05
N THR A 112 -5.31 -0.56 -9.43
CA THR A 112 -5.18 -0.37 -7.99
C THR A 112 -6.05 -1.37 -7.22
N LEU A 113 -7.30 -1.59 -7.64
CA LEU A 113 -8.18 -2.59 -7.03
C LEU A 113 -7.60 -4.01 -7.10
N TRP A 114 -7.12 -4.41 -8.29
CA TRP A 114 -6.47 -5.72 -8.46
C TRP A 114 -5.17 -5.86 -7.68
N ARG A 115 -4.53 -4.74 -7.32
CA ARG A 115 -3.37 -4.72 -6.43
C ARG A 115 -3.79 -4.83 -4.96
N GLU A 116 -4.69 -3.97 -4.49
CA GLU A 116 -5.03 -3.83 -3.07
C GLU A 116 -5.84 -5.02 -2.56
N VAL A 117 -6.88 -5.46 -3.28
CA VAL A 117 -7.83 -6.46 -2.78
C VAL A 117 -7.14 -7.80 -2.50
N PRO A 118 -6.37 -8.40 -3.43
CA PRO A 118 -5.67 -9.65 -3.16
C PRO A 118 -4.55 -9.47 -2.13
N SER A 119 -3.87 -8.32 -2.16
CA SER A 119 -2.79 -8.00 -1.22
C SER A 119 -3.28 -8.00 0.22
N PHE A 120 -4.37 -7.27 0.51
CA PHE A 120 -4.93 -7.21 1.85
C PHE A 120 -5.57 -8.52 2.28
N ALA A 121 -6.25 -9.23 1.38
CA ALA A 121 -6.82 -10.54 1.70
C ALA A 121 -5.73 -11.53 2.17
N VAL A 122 -4.62 -11.61 1.42
CA VAL A 122 -3.47 -12.45 1.78
C VAL A 122 -2.74 -11.94 3.02
N TYR A 123 -2.58 -10.62 3.15
CA TYR A 123 -1.95 -10.00 4.32
C TYR A 123 -2.66 -10.38 5.60
N PHE A 124 -3.97 -10.12 5.70
CA PHE A 124 -4.74 -10.39 6.91
C PHE A 124 -4.85 -11.89 7.20
N TRP A 125 -5.03 -12.71 6.16
CA TRP A 125 -5.07 -14.16 6.32
C TRP A 125 -3.77 -14.74 6.85
N LEU A 126 -2.63 -14.37 6.24
CA LEU A 126 -1.33 -14.90 6.62
C LEU A 126 -0.86 -14.34 7.96
N TYR A 127 -1.20 -13.09 8.26
CA TYR A 127 -0.99 -12.48 9.57
C TYR A 127 -1.68 -13.30 10.66
N GLU A 128 -2.98 -13.56 10.51
CA GLU A 128 -3.75 -14.29 11.52
C GLU A 128 -3.29 -15.75 11.64
N TYR A 129 -3.04 -16.43 10.51
CA TYR A 129 -2.54 -17.80 10.50
C TYR A 129 -1.19 -17.94 11.22
N THR A 130 -0.24 -17.06 10.90
CA THR A 130 1.11 -17.09 11.49
C THR A 130 1.05 -16.74 12.96
N LYS A 131 0.26 -15.72 13.33
CA LYS A 131 0.07 -15.29 14.71
C LYS A 131 -0.48 -16.42 15.58
N ARG A 132 -1.55 -17.12 15.13
CA ARG A 132 -2.13 -18.26 15.87
C ARG A 132 -1.14 -19.38 16.06
N THR A 133 -0.49 -19.81 14.97
CA THR A 133 0.50 -20.90 15.00
C THR A 133 1.66 -20.61 15.98
N MET A 134 2.12 -19.36 16.07
CA MET A 134 3.20 -18.99 16.98
C MET A 134 2.74 -18.87 18.43
N ILE A 135 1.52 -18.36 18.68
CA ILE A 135 0.93 -18.31 20.03
C ILE A 135 0.68 -19.74 20.55
N ASP A 136 0.14 -20.63 19.72
CA ASP A 136 -0.07 -22.04 20.06
C ASP A 136 1.27 -22.76 20.33
N GLY A 137 2.35 -22.32 19.66
CA GLY A 137 3.73 -22.72 19.91
C GLY A 137 4.38 -22.11 21.15
N ASN A 138 3.61 -21.40 22.00
CA ASN A 138 4.07 -20.77 23.23
C ASN A 138 5.12 -19.65 23.03
N ILE A 139 5.14 -19.02 21.85
CA ILE A 139 6.00 -17.87 21.55
C ILE A 139 5.34 -16.60 22.08
N SER A 140 6.15 -15.68 22.61
CA SER A 140 5.69 -14.38 23.12
C SER A 140 4.71 -13.69 22.15
N PRO A 141 3.55 -13.18 22.62
CA PRO A 141 2.55 -12.52 21.76
C PRO A 141 3.14 -11.38 20.93
N THR A 142 4.07 -10.64 21.52
CA THR A 142 4.84 -9.58 20.87
C THR A 142 5.60 -10.09 19.64
N THR A 143 6.42 -11.12 19.83
CA THR A 143 7.25 -11.70 18.77
C THR A 143 6.36 -12.30 17.68
N SER A 144 5.28 -12.97 18.08
CA SER A 144 4.28 -13.54 17.18
C SER A 144 3.63 -12.48 16.29
N MET A 145 3.19 -11.36 16.85
CA MET A 145 2.58 -10.26 16.08
C MET A 145 3.57 -9.65 15.08
N LEU A 146 4.83 -9.50 15.48
CA LEU A 146 5.85 -8.87 14.64
C LEU A 146 6.31 -9.80 13.51
N THR A 147 6.58 -11.07 13.81
CA THR A 147 6.93 -12.08 12.81
C THR A 147 5.77 -12.30 11.84
N ALA A 148 4.54 -12.40 12.34
CA ALA A 148 3.34 -12.48 11.51
C ALA A 148 3.19 -11.27 10.58
N GLY A 149 3.41 -10.05 11.09
CA GLY A 149 3.40 -8.83 10.29
C GLY A 149 4.45 -8.81 9.17
N GLY A 150 5.68 -9.26 9.48
CA GLY A 150 6.77 -9.37 8.51
C GLY A 150 6.48 -10.39 7.40
N VAL A 151 6.05 -11.60 7.77
CA VAL A 151 5.70 -12.67 6.84
C VAL A 151 4.51 -12.27 5.96
N ALA A 152 3.45 -11.74 6.57
CA ALA A 152 2.28 -11.22 5.87
C ALA A 152 2.64 -10.10 4.89
N GLY A 153 3.51 -9.17 5.31
CA GLY A 153 3.98 -8.07 4.47
C GLY A 153 4.76 -8.55 3.24
N VAL A 154 5.69 -9.49 3.41
CA VAL A 154 6.45 -10.03 2.26
C VAL A 154 5.52 -10.76 1.30
N ALA A 155 4.61 -11.59 1.81
CA ALA A 155 3.66 -12.32 0.97
C ALA A 155 2.71 -11.39 0.21
N SER A 156 2.20 -10.34 0.86
CA SER A 156 1.33 -9.36 0.22
C SER A 156 2.05 -8.59 -0.89
N TRP A 157 3.34 -8.25 -0.69
CA TRP A 157 4.18 -7.69 -1.74
C TRP A 157 4.35 -8.63 -2.93
N VAL A 158 4.62 -9.92 -2.70
CA VAL A 158 4.78 -10.91 -3.80
C VAL A 158 3.51 -11.01 -4.66
N VAL A 159 2.34 -11.03 -4.02
CA VAL A 159 1.04 -11.13 -4.71
C VAL A 159 0.69 -9.84 -5.47
N SER A 160 0.99 -8.68 -4.88
CA SER A 160 0.65 -7.38 -5.45
C SER A 160 1.63 -6.89 -6.53
N TYR A 161 2.87 -7.37 -6.50
CA TYR A 161 3.95 -6.90 -7.38
C TYR A 161 3.62 -6.88 -8.88
N PRO A 162 3.07 -7.95 -9.49
CA PRO A 162 2.74 -7.93 -10.93
C PRO A 162 1.73 -6.84 -11.28
N PHE A 163 0.75 -6.58 -10.40
CA PHE A 163 -0.23 -5.52 -10.59
C PHE A 163 0.38 -4.14 -10.34
N ASP A 164 1.35 -4.03 -9.43
CA ASP A 164 2.06 -2.78 -9.16
C ASP A 164 2.91 -2.32 -10.35
N VAL A 165 3.57 -3.26 -11.05
CA VAL A 165 4.32 -2.97 -12.29
C VAL A 165 3.38 -2.46 -13.39
N ILE A 166 2.24 -3.13 -13.59
CA ILE A 166 1.25 -2.72 -14.60
C ILE A 166 0.62 -1.37 -14.24
N LYS A 167 0.28 -1.16 -12.97
CA LYS A 167 -0.26 0.10 -12.46
C LYS A 167 0.71 1.24 -12.71
N SER A 168 1.99 1.05 -12.37
CA SER A 168 3.03 2.04 -12.57
C SER A 168 3.20 2.39 -14.06
N ALA A 169 3.14 1.39 -14.95
CA ALA A 169 3.15 1.62 -16.39
C ALA A 169 1.94 2.44 -16.86
N ILE A 170 0.74 2.17 -16.34
CA ILE A 170 -0.49 2.94 -16.68
C ILE A 170 -0.42 4.37 -16.13
N GLN A 171 0.02 4.54 -14.88
CA GLN A 171 0.03 5.84 -14.19
C GLN A 171 1.12 6.79 -14.69
N THR A 172 2.16 6.26 -15.33
CA THR A 172 3.23 7.04 -15.98
C THR A 172 2.90 7.45 -17.42
N LEU A 173 1.78 6.98 -17.99
CA LEU A 173 1.37 7.34 -19.34
C LEU A 173 1.17 8.86 -19.50
N PRO A 174 1.56 9.45 -20.64
CA PRO A 174 1.31 10.84 -20.93
C PRO A 174 -0.19 11.14 -20.98
N VAL A 175 -0.57 12.40 -20.72
CA VAL A 175 -1.97 12.84 -20.74
C VAL A 175 -2.64 12.58 -22.11
N ASN A 176 -1.85 12.64 -23.19
CA ASN A 176 -2.26 12.44 -24.57
C ASN A 176 -1.99 11.02 -25.10
N HIS A 177 -1.95 10.00 -24.24
CA HIS A 177 -1.77 8.60 -24.65
C HIS A 177 -2.86 8.13 -25.62
N LYS A 178 -2.53 7.15 -26.47
CA LYS A 178 -3.46 6.63 -27.48
C LYS A 178 -4.64 5.91 -26.81
N PRO A 179 -5.84 5.93 -27.40
CA PRO A 179 -6.98 5.16 -26.91
C PRO A 179 -6.61 3.67 -26.75
N GLY A 180 -6.84 3.12 -25.56
CA GLY A 180 -6.55 1.72 -25.25
C GLY A 180 -5.21 1.45 -24.57
N GLU A 181 -4.26 2.40 -24.56
CA GLU A 181 -2.97 2.21 -23.87
C GLU A 181 -3.12 2.12 -22.34
N HIS A 182 -4.20 2.67 -21.78
CA HIS A 182 -4.51 2.57 -20.34
C HIS A 182 -5.08 1.20 -19.93
N LYS A 183 -5.38 0.30 -20.88
CA LYS A 183 -5.96 -1.01 -20.57
C LYS A 183 -4.89 -1.92 -19.96
N ILE A 184 -5.24 -2.59 -18.87
CA ILE A 184 -4.38 -3.56 -18.16
C ILE A 184 -3.84 -4.61 -19.14
N ALA A 185 -4.71 -5.22 -19.96
CA ALA A 185 -4.31 -6.24 -20.92
C ALA A 185 -3.31 -5.73 -21.97
N TYR A 186 -3.46 -4.47 -22.40
CA TYR A 186 -2.52 -3.86 -23.35
C TYR A 186 -1.15 -3.69 -22.70
N GLN A 187 -1.09 -3.09 -21.50
CA GLN A 187 0.17 -2.87 -20.80
C GLN A 187 0.85 -4.17 -20.38
N ALA A 188 0.09 -5.15 -19.88
CA ALA A 188 0.61 -6.47 -19.56
C ALA A 188 1.26 -7.12 -20.80
N ARG A 189 0.60 -7.05 -21.96
CA ARG A 189 1.15 -7.57 -23.22
C ARG A 189 2.41 -6.83 -23.66
N GLN A 190 2.45 -5.50 -23.53
CA GLN A 190 3.64 -4.71 -23.89
C GLN A 190 4.82 -5.03 -22.96
N LEU A 191 4.60 -5.05 -21.65
CA LEU A 191 5.61 -5.43 -20.66
C LEU A 191 6.17 -6.83 -20.93
N TYR A 192 5.29 -7.79 -21.19
CA TYR A 192 5.69 -9.15 -21.53
C TYR A 192 6.54 -9.23 -22.81
N ARG A 193 6.25 -8.41 -23.82
CA ARG A 193 7.08 -8.34 -25.05
C ARG A 193 8.46 -7.75 -24.81
N ILE A 194 8.61 -6.86 -23.82
CA ILE A 194 9.87 -6.19 -23.51
C ILE A 194 10.80 -7.11 -22.70
N GLY A 195 10.29 -7.74 -21.65
CA GLY A 195 11.12 -8.46 -20.67
C GLY A 195 10.60 -9.83 -20.24
N GLY A 196 9.60 -10.37 -20.94
CA GLY A 196 8.95 -11.64 -20.59
C GLY A 196 8.25 -11.56 -19.23
N TRP A 197 8.20 -12.71 -18.53
CA TRP A 197 7.56 -12.80 -17.21
C TRP A 197 8.38 -12.16 -16.08
N ARG A 198 9.70 -12.02 -16.25
CA ARG A 198 10.59 -11.49 -15.20
C ARG A 198 10.37 -10.01 -14.93
N ILE A 199 9.88 -9.25 -15.91
CA ILE A 199 9.61 -7.82 -15.75
C ILE A 199 8.56 -7.55 -14.66
N PHE A 200 7.61 -8.48 -14.49
CA PHE A 200 6.55 -8.40 -13.48
C PHE A 200 7.05 -8.62 -12.07
N PHE A 201 8.31 -9.02 -11.88
CA PHE A 201 8.98 -9.18 -10.59
C PHE A 201 10.26 -8.33 -10.48
N SER A 202 10.53 -7.50 -11.49
CA SER A 202 11.71 -6.64 -11.54
C SER A 202 11.58 -5.53 -10.51
N GLY A 203 12.41 -5.60 -9.45
CA GLY A 203 12.37 -4.69 -8.31
C GLY A 203 11.72 -5.27 -7.05
N LEU A 204 11.20 -6.50 -7.08
CA LEU A 204 10.68 -7.17 -5.87
C LEU A 204 11.79 -7.27 -4.80
N GLY A 205 13.01 -7.61 -5.22
CA GLY A 205 14.17 -7.63 -4.33
C GLY A 205 14.44 -6.28 -3.66
N THR A 206 14.30 -5.17 -4.39
CA THR A 206 14.44 -3.82 -3.80
C THR A 206 13.29 -3.48 -2.85
N ALA A 207 12.06 -3.93 -3.14
CA ALA A 207 10.92 -3.73 -2.26
C ALA A 207 11.07 -4.52 -0.95
N CYS A 208 11.50 -5.78 -1.03
CA CYS A 208 11.79 -6.63 0.12
C CYS A 208 13.01 -6.12 0.91
N LEU A 209 14.08 -5.70 0.24
CA LEU A 209 15.26 -5.15 0.89
C LEU A 209 14.96 -3.83 1.59
N ARG A 210 14.07 -2.99 1.05
CA ARG A 210 13.54 -1.80 1.75
C ARG A 210 12.67 -2.16 2.95
N ALA A 211 11.95 -3.29 2.90
CA ALA A 211 11.12 -3.74 4.01
C ALA A 211 11.98 -4.13 5.23
N PHE A 212 13.22 -4.59 5.04
CA PHE A 212 14.12 -4.95 6.14
C PHE A 212 14.43 -3.78 7.09
N PRO A 213 14.98 -2.63 6.63
CA PRO A 213 15.19 -1.46 7.49
C PRO A 213 13.89 -0.92 8.08
N SER A 214 12.81 -0.89 7.30
CA SER A 214 11.51 -0.42 7.78
C SER A 214 11.01 -1.28 8.95
N ASN A 215 11.07 -2.61 8.79
CA ASN A 215 10.69 -3.55 9.84
C ASN A 215 11.63 -3.43 11.04
N ALA A 216 12.95 -3.33 10.84
CA ALA A 216 13.93 -3.15 11.91
C ALA A 216 13.66 -1.89 12.75
N VAL A 217 13.31 -0.77 12.11
CA VAL A 217 12.92 0.46 12.81
C VAL A 217 11.61 0.26 13.57
N THR A 218 10.63 -0.43 12.99
CA THR A 218 9.38 -0.77 13.69
C THR A 218 9.63 -1.67 14.91
N PHE A 219 10.50 -2.67 14.80
CA PHE A 219 10.92 -3.52 15.91
C PHE A 219 11.56 -2.70 17.04
N TYR A 220 12.54 -1.87 16.71
CA TYR A 220 13.21 -1.01 17.69
C TYR A 220 12.26 -0.02 18.36
N ALA A 221 11.37 0.62 17.57
CA ALA A 221 10.36 1.53 18.10
C ALA A 221 9.38 0.80 19.02
N TYR A 222 8.94 -0.40 18.64
CA TYR A 222 8.05 -1.22 19.45
C TYR A 222 8.70 -1.59 20.79
N GLU A 223 9.93 -2.11 20.79
CA GLU A 223 10.64 -2.49 22.02
C GLU A 223 10.73 -1.30 22.96
N LYS A 224 11.19 -0.16 22.45
CA LYS A 224 11.33 1.06 23.23
C LYS A 224 10.01 1.59 23.76
N SER A 225 8.93 1.55 22.97
CA SER A 225 7.59 1.95 23.42
C SER A 225 7.02 0.98 24.46
N SER A 226 7.21 -0.32 24.28
CA SER A 226 6.80 -1.35 25.24
C SER A 226 7.52 -1.17 26.57
N ASP A 227 8.83 -0.90 26.56
CA ASP A 227 9.62 -0.71 27.77
C ASP A 227 9.21 0.57 28.52
N LEU A 228 8.96 1.67 27.79
CA LEU A 228 8.45 2.90 28.38
C LEU A 228 7.08 2.71 29.04
N LEU A 229 6.16 1.99 28.38
CA LEU A 229 4.84 1.69 28.94
C LEU A 229 4.92 0.80 30.18
N LYS A 230 5.78 -0.24 30.15
CA LYS A 230 6.00 -1.10 31.32
C LYS A 230 6.58 -0.34 32.50
N ASN A 231 7.47 0.61 32.26
CA ASN A 231 8.03 1.46 33.30
C ASN A 231 6.97 2.43 33.86
N ALA A 232 6.16 3.05 32.99
CA ALA A 232 5.10 3.98 33.40
C ALA A 232 3.92 3.33 34.15
N ILE A 233 3.69 2.02 33.98
CA ILE A 233 2.66 1.26 34.72
C ILE A 233 3.21 0.74 36.07
N ARG A 234 4.54 0.74 36.25
CA ARG A 234 5.21 0.23 37.44
C ARG A 234 5.48 1.31 38.50
N ASP A 235 5.38 2.58 38.12
CA ASP A 235 5.35 3.77 38.99
C ASP A 235 3.91 4.16 39.34
#